data_AF-A0A961NT19-F1
#
_entry.id   AF-A0A961NT19-F1
#
_cell.length_a   1.000
_cell.length_b   1.000
_cell.length_c   1.000
_cell.angle_alpha   90.00
_cell.angle_beta   90.00
_cell.angle_gamma   90.00
#
_symmetry.space_group_name_H-M   'P 1'
#
loop_
_entity.id
_entity.type
_entity.pdbx_description
1 polymer ?
#
loop_
_entity_poly.entity_id
_entity_poly.type
_entity_poly.pdbx_seq_one_letter_code
_entity_poly.pdbx_strand_id
1 'polypeptide(L)' 'MDYYLNVLSLAVGFGMSGFGLYMVVLHFRTPPEQRGETRLRARIGAFILLIGLADLTKAIRDITAHF' A
#
# COMPACT_ATOMS: atom_id res chain seq x y z
N MET A 1 18.55 -14.06 -10.93
CA MET A 1 17.43 -14.49 -10.05
C MET A 1 16.67 -13.28 -9.51
N ASP A 2 17.31 -12.10 -9.51
CA ASP A 2 16.87 -10.85 -8.89
C ASP A 2 15.73 -10.16 -9.64
N TYR A 3 15.66 -10.31 -10.96
CA TYR A 3 14.58 -9.71 -11.76
C TYR A 3 13.19 -10.23 -11.39
N TYR A 4 13.04 -11.54 -11.18
CA TYR A 4 11.77 -12.14 -10.77
C TYR A 4 11.36 -11.73 -9.35
N LEU A 5 12.34 -11.57 -8.45
CA LEU A 5 12.10 -11.08 -7.08
C LEU A 5 11.70 -9.60 -7.08
N ASN A 6 12.29 -8.79 -7.96
CA ASN A 6 11.93 -7.38 -8.12
C ASN A 6 10.52 -7.21 -8.71
N VAL A 7 10.15 -8.01 -9.70
CA VAL A 7 8.79 -8.01 -10.26
C VAL A 7 7.76 -8.47 -9.23
N LEU A 8 8.07 -9.49 -8.43
CA LEU A 8 7.20 -9.93 -7.34
C LEU A 8 7.04 -8.85 -6.28
N SER A 9 8.13 -8.18 -5.89
CA SER A 9 8.10 -7.07 -4.92
C SER A 9 7.30 -5.89 -5.46
N LEU A 10 7.43 -5.53 -6.74
CA LEU A 10 6.56 -4.53 -7.37
C LEU A 10 5.08 -4.92 -7.28
N ALA A 11 4.73 -6.17 -7.62
CA ALA A 11 3.35 -6.63 -7.57
C ALA A 11 2.76 -6.59 -6.15
N VAL A 12 3.54 -7.02 -5.16
CA VAL A 12 3.16 -6.98 -3.74
C VAL A 12 3.01 -5.55 -3.26
N GLY A 13 3.98 -4.68 -3.54
CA GLY A 13 3.95 -3.26 -3.18
C GLY A 13 2.76 -2.52 -3.81
N PHE A 14 2.44 -2.78 -5.08
CA PHE A 14 1.24 -2.25 -5.74
C PHE A 14 -0.05 -2.77 -5.09
N GLY A 15 -0.12 -4.07 -4.80
CA GLY A 15 -1.29 -4.68 -4.16
C GLY A 15 -1.56 -4.10 -2.76
N MET A 16 -0.53 -3.99 -1.93
CA MET A 16 -0.62 -3.39 -0.59
C MET A 16 -1.02 -1.92 -0.68
N SER A 17 -0.40 -1.15 -1.58
CA SER A 17 -0.73 0.26 -1.75
C SER A 17 -2.18 0.45 -2.20
N GLY A 18 -2.65 -0.32 -3.18
CA GLY A 18 -4.03 -0.25 -3.66
C GLY A 18 -5.05 -0.61 -2.57
N PHE A 19 -4.77 -1.67 -1.79
CA PHE A 19 -5.63 -2.08 -0.69
C PHE A 19 -5.66 -1.07 0.46
N GLY A 20 -4.50 -0.51 0.83
CA GLY A 20 -4.39 0.54 1.82
C GLY A 20 -5.18 1.79 1.43
N LEU A 21 -5.03 2.23 0.16
CA LEU A 21 -5.79 3.35 -0.39
C LEU A 21 -7.30 3.08 -0.37
N TYR A 22 -7.73 1.87 -0.77
CA TYR A 22 -9.14 1.48 -0.73
C TYR A 22 -9.74 1.61 0.68
N MET A 23 -9.05 1.11 1.70
CA MET A 23 -9.49 1.19 3.09
C MET A 23 -9.59 2.64 3.60
N VAL A 24 -8.65 3.50 3.21
CA VAL A 24 -8.68 4.93 3.55
C VAL A 24 -9.84 5.63 2.85
N VAL A 25 -10.05 5.39 1.55
CA VAL A 25 -11.18 5.95 0.79
C VAL A 25 -12.52 5.50 1.37
N LEU A 26 -12.64 4.22 1.72
CA LEU A 26 -13.84 3.66 2.33
C LEU A 26 -14.20 4.43 3.61
N HIS A 27 -13.21 4.71 4.47
CA HIS A 27 -13.44 5.47 5.70
C HIS A 27 -13.99 6.89 5.44
N PHE A 28 -13.45 7.60 4.45
CA PHE A 28 -13.94 8.94 4.10
C PHE A 28 -15.32 8.92 3.44
N ARG A 29 -15.63 7.86 2.68
CA ARG A 29 -16.97 7.63 2.11
C ARG A 29 -17.99 7.17 3.15
N THR A 30 -17.55 6.65 4.29
CA THR A 30 -18.45 6.20 5.36
C THR A 30 -19.07 7.44 6.05
N PRO A 31 -20.41 7.46 6.29
CA PRO A 31 -21.08 8.54 7.00
C PRO A 31 -20.45 8.77 8.39
N PRO A 32 -20.34 10.03 8.86
CA PRO A 32 -19.65 10.38 10.10
C PRO A 32 -20.18 9.64 11.34
N GLU A 33 -21.46 9.30 11.35
CA GLU A 33 -22.14 8.54 12.40
C GLU A 33 -21.58 7.11 12.58
N GLN A 34 -21.00 6.53 11.51
CA GLN A 34 -20.41 5.18 11.51
C GLN A 34 -18.87 5.21 11.47
N ARG A 35 -18.25 6.40 11.54
CA ARG A 35 -16.78 6.55 11.44
C ARG A 35 -16.02 6.03 12.66
N GLY A 36 -16.67 5.91 13.82
CA GLY A 36 -16.03 5.39 15.03
C GLY A 36 -15.42 4.00 14.83
N GLU A 37 -16.17 3.10 14.19
CA GLU A 37 -15.75 1.73 13.92
C GLU A 37 -14.76 1.61 12.75
N THR A 38 -14.92 2.45 11.72
CA THR A 38 -14.02 2.45 10.56
C THR A 38 -12.71 3.21 10.78
N ARG A 39 -12.57 3.99 11.87
CA ARG A 39 -11.34 4.76 12.17
C ARG A 39 -10.12 3.87 12.35
N LEU A 40 -10.28 2.71 13.00
CA LEU A 40 -9.19 1.74 13.16
C LEU A 40 -8.82 1.12 11.81
N ARG A 41 -9.82 0.76 10.99
CA ARG A 41 -9.59 0.24 9.63
C ARG A 41 -8.89 1.24 8.73
N ALA A 42 -9.24 2.53 8.84
CA ALA A 42 -8.57 3.60 8.11
C ALA A 42 -7.10 3.75 8.50
N ARG A 43 -6.78 3.66 9.81
CA ARG A 43 -5.40 3.69 10.31
C ARG A 43 -4.59 2.49 9.83
N ILE A 44 -5.18 1.30 9.87
CA ILE A 44 -4.56 0.08 9.34
C ILE A 44 -4.34 0.23 7.82
N GLY A 45 -5.34 0.72 7.09
CA GLY A 45 -5.24 1.00 5.66
C GLY A 45 -4.12 2.00 5.33
N ALA A 46 -4.03 3.09 6.08
CA ALA A 46 -2.95 4.06 5.93
C ALA A 46 -1.57 3.46 6.22
N PHE A 47 -1.46 2.59 7.23
CA PHE A 47 -0.21 1.90 7.54
C PHE A 47 0.21 0.93 6.43
N ILE A 48 -0.73 0.13 5.91
CA ILE A 48 -0.50 -0.77 4.78
C ILE A 48 -0.09 0.02 3.53
N LEU A 49 -0.72 1.17 3.28
CA LEU A 49 -0.37 2.07 2.18
C LEU A 49 1.07 2.55 2.29
N LEU A 50 1.52 2.97 3.48
CA LEU A 50 2.89 3.41 3.71
C LEU A 50 3.91 2.28 3.48
N ILE A 51 3.61 1.07 3.94
CA ILE A 51 4.46 -0.11 3.69
C ILE A 51 4.54 -0.40 2.19
N GLY A 52 3.41 -0.44 1.50
CA GLY A 52 3.35 -0.68 0.06
C GLY A 52 4.16 0.34 -0.73
N LEU A 53 4.06 1.63 -0.39
CA LEU A 53 4.82 2.69 -1.03
C LEU A 53 6.32 2.60 -0.76
N ALA A 54 6.72 2.24 0.47
CA ALA A 54 8.12 2.04 0.83
C ALA A 54 8.72 0.86 0.04
N ASP A 55 7.97 -0.24 -0.06
CA ASP A 55 8.39 -1.43 -0.81
C ASP A 55 8.51 -1.16 -2.31
N LEU A 56 7.53 -0.45 -2.89
CA LEU A 56 7.58 0.04 -4.28
C LEU A 56 8.82 0.92 -4.52
N THR A 57 9.09 1.87 -3.62
CA THR A 57 10.23 2.78 -3.75
C THR A 57 11.55 2.02 -3.72
N LYS A 58 11.65 1.00 -2.85
CA LYS A 58 12.82 0.12 -2.79
C LYS A 58 12.97 -0.72 -4.05
N ALA A 59 11.89 -1.38 -4.50
CA ALA A 59 11.90 -2.20 -5.71
C ALA A 59 12.28 -1.39 -6.95
N ILE A 60 11.75 -0.16 -7.09
CA ILE A 60 12.14 0.76 -8.18
C ILE A 60 13.62 1.10 -8.09
N ARG A 61 14.13 1.45 -6.90
CA ARG A 61 15.54 1.78 -6.70
C ARG A 61 16.46 0.61 -7.04
N ASP A 62 16.11 -0.60 -6.61
CA ASP A 62 16.88 -1.81 -6.86
C ASP A 62 16.89 -2.16 -8.37
N ILE A 63 15.78 -1.93 -9.08
CA ILE A 63 15.73 -2.08 -10.54
C ILE A 63 16.62 -1.03 -11.21
N THR A 64 16.49 0.25 -10.85
CA THR A 64 17.27 1.34 -11.47
C THR A 64 18.77 1.23 -11.20
N ALA A 65 19.19 0.70 -10.04
CA ALA A 65 20.60 0.49 -9.72
C ALA A 65 21.27 -0.65 -10.51
N HIS A 66 20.47 -1.49 -11.17
CA HIS A 66 20.95 -2.61 -12.00
C HIS A 66 20.96 -2.31 -13.52
N PHE A 67 20.59 -1.08 -13.93
CA PHE A 67 20.70 -0.56 -15.29
C PHE A 67 21.80 0.51 -15.37
#